data_AF-A0A0F9C808-F1
#
_entry.id   AF-A0A0F9C808-F1
#
_cell.length_a   1.000
_cell.length_b   1.000
_cell.length_c   1.000
_cell.angle_alpha   90.00
_cell.angle_beta   90.00
_cell.angle_gamma   90.00
#
_symmetry.space_group_name_H-M   'P 1'
#
loop_
_entity.id
_entity.type
_entity.pdbx_description
1 polymer ?
#
loop_
_entity_poly.entity_id
_entity_poly.type
_entity_poly.pdbx_seq_one_letter_code
_entity_poly.pdbx_strand_id
1 'polypeptide(L)'
;MSDSNKYTEEVKEFPKKIVTTERITKDSKDFENITTIVSNEYEEKAVNVAIAYMDTFNKRDTSGCDKSLNFPHVRLGMGNQEIRITENPPQAPPNFFEWFVKVYKWDHSCWDYRKVIQSEPNKVHLAIQFSRYRSDGSKIGIFPSFWVITNQKEHWGIKMRSSFAP
;
A
#
# COMPACT_ATOMS: atom_id res chain seq x y z
N MET A 1 -12.96 -43.05 -35.96
CA MET A 1 -13.26 -41.62 -36.17
C MET A 1 -12.99 -40.92 -34.85
N SER A 2 -12.24 -39.84 -34.92
CA SER A 2 -11.40 -39.25 -33.88
C SER A 2 -12.15 -38.62 -32.70
N ASP A 3 -11.65 -38.89 -31.49
CA ASP A 3 -11.87 -38.12 -30.27
C ASP A 3 -11.41 -36.68 -30.46
N SER A 4 -12.35 -35.73 -30.49
CA SER A 4 -12.03 -34.30 -30.42
C SER A 4 -11.95 -33.87 -28.96
N ASN A 5 -10.78 -34.09 -28.36
CA ASN A 5 -10.42 -33.51 -27.08
C ASN A 5 -10.32 -31.98 -27.28
N LYS A 6 -11.35 -31.23 -26.88
CA LYS A 6 -11.30 -29.76 -26.83
C LYS A 6 -10.41 -29.37 -25.66
N TYR A 7 -9.12 -29.22 -25.92
CA TYR A 7 -8.24 -28.45 -25.05
C TYR A 7 -8.71 -26.99 -25.11
N THR A 8 -9.56 -26.58 -24.17
CA THR A 8 -9.69 -25.17 -23.85
C THR A 8 -8.40 -24.78 -23.14
N GLU A 9 -7.50 -24.09 -23.85
CA GLU A 9 -6.40 -23.39 -23.23
C GLU A 9 -7.00 -22.39 -22.23
N GLU A 10 -6.93 -22.71 -20.93
CA GLU A 10 -7.18 -21.73 -19.89
C GLU A 10 -6.18 -20.59 -20.09
N VAL A 11 -6.67 -19.42 -20.50
CA VAL A 11 -5.89 -18.19 -20.46
C VAL A 11 -5.50 -18.00 -19.00
N LYS A 12 -4.24 -18.28 -18.66
CA LYS A 12 -3.74 -18.05 -17.31
C LYS A 12 -3.80 -16.55 -17.02
N GLU A 13 -4.81 -16.15 -16.26
CA GLU A 13 -5.03 -14.77 -15.78
C GLU A 13 -3.85 -14.26 -14.92
N PHE A 14 -3.10 -15.19 -14.32
CA PHE A 14 -1.94 -14.94 -13.48
C PHE A 14 -0.72 -15.78 -13.91
N PRO A 15 0.51 -15.29 -13.71
CA PRO A 15 0.86 -14.07 -12.99
C PRO A 15 0.56 -12.78 -13.79
N LYS A 16 0.15 -11.73 -13.07
CA LYS A 16 -0.18 -10.40 -13.61
C LYS A 16 0.81 -9.35 -13.11
N LYS A 17 1.06 -8.33 -13.93
CA LYS A 17 1.85 -7.15 -13.57
C LYS A 17 0.92 -6.00 -13.19
N ILE A 18 1.09 -5.46 -11.98
CA ILE A 18 0.48 -4.20 -11.55
C ILE A 18 1.58 -3.15 -11.59
N VAL A 19 1.40 -2.12 -12.42
CA VAL A 19 2.39 -1.05 -12.61
C VAL A 19 1.80 0.26 -12.10
N THR A 20 2.50 0.92 -11.18
CA THR A 20 2.23 2.30 -10.80
C THR A 20 3.37 3.19 -11.27
N THR A 21 3.06 4.44 -11.58
CA THR A 21 4.05 5.43 -12.02
C THR A 21 4.24 6.44 -10.90
N GLU A 22 5.43 6.45 -10.32
CA GLU A 22 5.77 7.29 -9.17
C GLU A 22 6.59 8.50 -9.63
N ARG A 23 6.24 9.68 -9.12
CA ARG A 23 6.92 10.93 -9.46
C ARG A 23 7.80 11.36 -8.30
N ILE A 24 9.12 11.37 -8.50
CA ILE A 24 10.09 11.66 -7.42
C ILE A 24 10.04 13.14 -6.98
N THR A 25 9.82 14.07 -7.91
CA THR A 25 9.64 15.51 -7.59
C THR A 25 8.58 16.12 -8.50
N LYS A 26 7.88 17.17 -8.03
CA LYS A 26 6.76 17.80 -8.75
C LYS A 26 7.13 18.22 -10.19
N ASP A 27 8.36 18.66 -10.38
CA ASP A 27 8.90 19.12 -11.67
C ASP A 27 9.82 18.10 -12.36
N SER A 28 10.01 16.91 -11.76
CA SER A 28 10.79 15.82 -12.36
C SER A 28 10.12 15.34 -13.64
N LYS A 29 10.90 15.26 -14.72
CA LYS A 29 10.53 14.51 -15.92
C LYS A 29 10.73 13.00 -15.75
N ASP A 30 11.46 12.60 -14.70
CA ASP A 30 11.75 11.23 -14.38
C ASP A 30 10.63 10.66 -13.51
N PHE A 31 9.93 9.70 -14.08
CA PHE A 31 8.97 8.85 -13.40
C PHE A 31 9.53 7.44 -13.32
N GLU A 32 9.32 6.79 -12.18
CA GLU A 32 9.70 5.40 -12.00
C GLU A 32 8.46 4.52 -12.05
N ASN A 33 8.53 3.47 -12.86
CA ASN A 33 7.49 2.46 -12.92
C ASN A 33 7.76 1.40 -11.85
N ILE A 34 6.92 1.37 -10.82
CA ILE A 34 6.97 0.35 -9.78
C ILE A 34 6.07 -0.79 -10.21
N THR A 35 6.71 -1.91 -10.57
CA THR A 35 6.01 -3.13 -10.96
C THR A 35 5.88 -4.08 -9.79
N THR A 36 4.68 -4.60 -9.58
CA THR A 36 4.39 -5.69 -8.63
C THR A 36 3.85 -6.87 -9.42
N ILE A 37 4.46 -8.04 -9.21
CA ILE A 37 3.98 -9.30 -9.78
C ILE A 37 3.02 -9.92 -8.76
N VAL A 38 1.83 -10.30 -9.21
CA VAL A 38 0.82 -11.00 -8.42
C VAL A 38 0.46 -12.32 -9.10
N SER A 39 0.20 -13.35 -8.32
CA SER A 39 0.03 -14.73 -8.79
C SER A 39 -1.41 -15.25 -8.71
N ASN A 40 -2.33 -14.45 -8.18
CA ASN A 40 -3.74 -14.78 -7.98
C ASN A 40 -4.55 -13.51 -7.65
N GLU A 41 -5.87 -13.66 -7.55
CA GLU A 41 -6.80 -12.55 -7.31
C GLU A 41 -6.65 -11.90 -5.92
N TYR A 42 -6.30 -12.66 -4.87
CA TYR A 42 -6.21 -12.12 -3.52
C TYR A 42 -4.95 -11.25 -3.35
N GLU A 43 -3.85 -11.62 -4.02
CA GLU A 43 -2.66 -10.76 -4.14
C GLU A 43 -2.95 -9.47 -4.90
N GLU A 44 -3.67 -9.55 -6.02
CA GLU A 44 -4.09 -8.36 -6.76
C GLU A 44 -4.92 -7.41 -5.88
N LYS A 45 -5.96 -7.94 -5.21
CA LYS A 45 -6.82 -7.16 -4.32
C LYS A 45 -5.99 -6.51 -3.20
N ALA A 46 -5.08 -7.25 -2.57
CA ALA A 46 -4.25 -6.73 -1.49
C ALA A 46 -3.26 -5.64 -1.96
N VAL A 47 -2.64 -5.80 -3.12
CA VAL A 47 -1.74 -4.78 -3.70
C VAL A 47 -2.52 -3.52 -4.07
N ASN A 48 -3.72 -3.66 -4.63
CA ASN A 48 -4.57 -2.53 -4.97
C ASN A 48 -5.03 -1.74 -3.73
N VAL A 49 -5.31 -2.41 -2.61
CA VAL A 49 -5.58 -1.74 -1.32
C VAL A 49 -4.38 -0.92 -0.86
N ALA A 50 -3.16 -1.46 -0.96
CA ALA A 50 -1.97 -0.70 -0.58
C ALA A 50 -1.82 0.55 -1.44
N ILE A 51 -1.97 0.43 -2.76
CA ILE A 51 -1.93 1.56 -3.71
C ILE A 51 -2.99 2.61 -3.35
N ALA A 52 -4.24 2.20 -3.14
CA ALA A 52 -5.34 3.09 -2.77
C ALA A 52 -5.07 3.85 -1.46
N TYR A 53 -4.47 3.20 -0.46
CA TYR A 53 -4.06 3.87 0.78
C TYR A 53 -3.02 4.98 0.50
N MET A 54 -2.01 4.72 -0.32
CA MET A 54 -0.99 5.73 -0.65
C MET A 54 -1.58 6.89 -1.44
N ASP A 55 -2.46 6.61 -2.41
CA ASP A 55 -3.12 7.63 -3.22
C ASP A 55 -3.99 8.56 -2.37
N THR A 56 -4.77 8.00 -1.44
CA THR A 56 -5.60 8.79 -0.51
C THR A 56 -4.74 9.55 0.50
N PHE A 57 -3.64 8.96 0.97
CA PHE A 57 -2.67 9.64 1.83
C PHE A 57 -2.04 10.85 1.13
N ASN A 58 -1.60 10.70 -0.12
CA ASN A 58 -1.05 11.79 -0.94
C ASN A 58 -2.09 12.88 -1.24
N LYS A 59 -3.37 12.52 -1.36
CA LYS A 59 -4.50 13.48 -1.50
C LYS A 59 -4.91 14.13 -0.18
N ARG A 60 -4.28 13.77 0.95
CA ARG A 60 -4.63 14.22 2.30
C ARG A 60 -6.06 13.85 2.70
N ASP A 61 -6.58 12.77 2.13
CA ASP A 61 -7.94 12.25 2.35
C ASP A 61 -7.93 11.21 3.47
N THR A 62 -8.23 11.65 4.70
CA THR A 62 -8.28 10.77 5.88
C THR A 62 -9.40 9.73 5.78
N SER A 63 -10.55 10.08 5.19
CA SER A 63 -11.67 9.14 5.01
C SER A 63 -11.31 8.05 3.99
N GLY A 64 -10.65 8.43 2.89
CA GLY A 64 -10.12 7.49 1.91
C GLY A 64 -9.05 6.57 2.50
N CYS A 65 -8.18 7.10 3.38
CA CYS A 65 -7.23 6.28 4.12
C CYS A 65 -7.95 5.24 4.97
N ASP A 66 -8.96 5.66 5.76
CA ASP A 66 -9.72 4.78 6.64
C ASP A 66 -10.45 3.67 5.87
N LYS A 67 -10.99 3.97 4.68
CA LYS A 67 -11.61 2.96 3.79
C LYS A 67 -10.64 1.88 3.33
N SER A 68 -9.33 2.16 3.32
CA SER A 68 -8.31 1.18 2.96
C SER A 68 -7.84 0.35 4.17
N LEU A 69 -8.42 0.54 5.35
CA LEU A 69 -8.05 -0.16 6.58
C LEU A 69 -9.11 -1.18 6.99
N ASN A 70 -8.66 -2.25 7.64
CA ASN A 70 -9.54 -3.13 8.41
C ASN A 70 -9.38 -2.84 9.90
N PHE A 71 -10.48 -2.49 10.55
CA PHE A 71 -10.51 -2.18 11.98
C PHE A 71 -10.86 -3.42 12.84
N PRO A 72 -10.34 -3.55 14.07
CA PRO A 72 -9.28 -2.73 14.68
C PRO A 72 -7.98 -2.79 13.87
N HIS A 73 -7.38 -1.63 13.61
CA HIS A 73 -6.13 -1.50 12.83
C HIS A 73 -4.94 -1.44 13.78
N VAL A 74 -3.90 -2.24 13.50
CA VAL A 74 -2.68 -2.30 14.30
C VAL A 74 -1.54 -1.57 13.58
N ARG A 75 -0.89 -0.65 14.28
CA ARG A 75 0.31 0.03 13.79
C ARG A 75 1.45 -0.19 14.79
N LEU A 76 2.52 -0.80 14.31
CA LEU A 76 3.81 -0.89 14.99
C LEU A 76 4.79 0.07 14.30
N GLY A 77 5.65 0.75 15.04
CA GLY A 77 6.66 1.63 14.45
C GLY A 77 6.25 3.11 14.39
N MET A 78 5.86 3.66 15.54
CA MET A 78 6.02 5.09 15.85
C MET A 78 7.27 5.24 16.71
N GLY A 79 8.17 6.18 16.40
CA GLY A 79 9.39 6.57 17.13
C GLY A 79 9.96 5.57 18.16
N ASN A 80 9.27 5.38 19.28
CA ASN A 80 9.61 4.51 20.40
C ASN A 80 9.15 3.03 20.29
N GLN A 81 8.79 2.55 19.09
CA GLN A 81 8.32 1.17 18.84
C GLN A 81 7.01 0.78 19.53
N GLU A 82 6.16 1.75 19.89
CA GLU A 82 4.84 1.48 20.46
C GLU A 82 3.90 0.77 19.48
N ILE A 83 3.04 -0.07 20.05
CA ILE A 83 1.88 -0.63 19.36
C ILE A 83 0.70 0.33 19.57
N ARG A 84 0.19 0.86 18.47
CA ARG A 84 -1.09 1.58 18.44
C ARG A 84 -2.16 0.68 17.85
N ILE A 85 -3.26 0.53 18.58
CA ILE A 85 -4.48 -0.11 18.09
C ILE A 85 -5.54 0.97 17.95
N THR A 86 -6.17 1.03 16.79
CA THR A 86 -7.32 1.91 16.55
C THR A 86 -8.53 1.04 16.30
N GLU A 87 -9.53 1.10 17.18
CA GLU A 87 -10.69 0.21 17.16
C GLU A 87 -11.67 0.51 16.02
N ASN A 88 -11.81 1.79 15.67
CA ASN A 88 -12.76 2.28 14.66
C ASN A 88 -12.18 3.55 14.01
N PRO A 89 -12.62 3.92 12.80
CA PRO A 89 -12.26 5.21 12.23
C PRO A 89 -12.73 6.37 13.12
N PRO A 90 -12.04 7.52 13.10
CA PRO A 90 -10.90 7.81 12.23
C PRO A 90 -9.55 7.27 12.77
N GLN A 91 -8.69 6.79 11.87
CA GLN A 91 -7.32 6.37 12.22
C GLN A 91 -6.41 7.57 12.53
N ALA A 92 -6.56 8.64 11.76
CA ALA A 92 -5.79 9.86 11.90
C ALA A 92 -6.49 10.84 12.85
N PRO A 93 -5.75 11.53 13.74
CA PRO A 93 -6.33 12.58 14.57
C PRO A 93 -6.79 13.77 13.71
N PRO A 94 -7.65 14.66 14.25
CA PRO A 94 -8.01 15.91 13.60
C PRO A 94 -6.77 16.72 13.17
N ASN A 95 -6.85 17.37 12.01
CA ASN A 95 -5.78 18.19 11.43
C ASN A 95 -4.44 17.45 11.22
N PHE A 96 -4.46 16.11 11.12
CA PHE A 96 -3.26 15.29 10.96
C PHE A 96 -2.36 15.79 9.82
N PHE A 97 -2.90 16.02 8.62
CA PHE A 97 -2.09 16.42 7.47
C PHE A 97 -1.56 17.86 7.60
N GLU A 98 -2.30 18.77 8.24
CA GLU A 98 -1.80 20.13 8.51
C GLU A 98 -0.58 20.09 9.43
N TRP A 99 -0.67 19.32 10.52
CA TRP A 99 0.45 19.05 11.41
C TRP A 99 1.61 18.36 10.67
N PHE A 100 1.30 17.33 9.88
CA PHE A 100 2.30 16.53 9.17
C PHE A 100 3.11 17.35 8.17
N VAL A 101 2.43 18.20 7.39
CA VAL A 101 3.07 19.16 6.48
C VAL A 101 3.88 20.20 7.25
N LYS A 102 3.34 20.75 8.34
CA LYS A 102 4.01 21.79 9.13
C LYS A 102 5.34 21.29 9.72
N VAL A 103 5.32 20.08 10.30
CA VAL A 103 6.46 19.48 11.00
C VAL A 103 7.50 18.92 10.03
N TYR A 104 7.08 18.08 9.09
CA TYR A 104 8.02 17.35 8.23
C TYR A 104 8.31 18.03 6.90
N LYS A 105 7.59 19.12 6.60
CA LYS A 105 7.57 19.73 5.25
C LYS A 105 7.17 18.73 4.18
N TRP A 106 6.35 17.75 4.56
CA TRP A 106 5.91 16.69 3.68
C TRP A 106 5.03 17.23 2.55
N ASP A 107 5.32 16.79 1.33
CA ASP A 107 4.55 17.10 0.13
C ASP A 107 3.82 15.85 -0.38
N HIS A 108 4.58 14.77 -0.62
CA HIS A 108 4.05 13.50 -1.10
C HIS A 108 4.94 12.31 -0.68
N SER A 109 4.43 11.11 -0.93
CA SER A 109 5.13 9.84 -0.75
C SER A 109 5.10 9.03 -2.04
N CYS A 110 6.14 8.25 -2.31
CA CYS A 110 6.24 7.39 -3.48
C CYS A 110 6.56 5.97 -3.07
N TRP A 111 6.07 5.01 -3.84
CA TRP A 111 6.51 3.63 -3.71
C TRP A 111 7.94 3.46 -4.22
N ASP A 112 8.76 2.73 -3.48
CA ASP A 112 10.08 2.29 -3.96
C ASP A 112 10.01 0.83 -4.45
N TYR A 113 9.26 -0.02 -3.73
CA TYR A 113 8.86 -1.35 -4.19
C TYR A 113 7.65 -1.86 -3.42
N ARG A 114 6.96 -2.84 -4.00
CA ARG A 114 5.99 -3.70 -3.31
C ARG A 114 6.19 -5.14 -3.73
N LYS A 115 6.30 -6.05 -2.76
CA LYS A 115 6.47 -7.48 -2.99
C LYS A 115 5.49 -8.27 -2.14
N VAL A 116 4.76 -9.18 -2.77
CA VAL A 116 4.01 -10.21 -2.05
C VAL A 116 4.99 -11.20 -1.45
N ILE A 117 4.81 -11.54 -0.17
CA ILE A 117 5.64 -12.52 0.54
C ILE A 117 4.89 -13.84 0.70
N GLN A 118 3.65 -13.76 1.18
CA GLN A 118 2.77 -14.90 1.43
C GLN A 118 1.33 -14.45 1.18
N SER A 119 0.51 -15.40 0.76
CA SER A 119 -0.84 -15.11 0.35
C SER A 119 -1.72 -16.35 0.52
N GLU A 120 -2.93 -16.14 1.02
CA GLU A 120 -4.02 -17.11 1.14
C GLU A 120 -5.34 -16.36 0.86
N PRO A 121 -6.48 -17.05 0.64
CA PRO A 121 -7.71 -16.42 0.16
C PRO A 121 -8.18 -15.19 0.93
N ASN A 122 -7.89 -15.11 2.23
CA ASN A 122 -8.34 -14.01 3.09
C ASN A 122 -7.20 -13.19 3.73
N LYS A 123 -5.94 -13.43 3.36
CA LYS A 123 -4.80 -12.74 3.98
C LYS A 123 -3.59 -12.70 3.05
N VAL A 124 -2.98 -11.53 2.97
CA VAL A 124 -1.77 -11.30 2.19
C VAL A 124 -0.76 -10.51 3.01
N HIS A 125 0.49 -10.94 2.95
CA HIS A 125 1.63 -10.27 3.54
C HIS A 125 2.43 -9.56 2.45
N LEU A 126 2.68 -8.26 2.63
CA LEU A 126 3.51 -7.47 1.73
C LEU A 126 4.77 -6.99 2.45
N ALA A 127 5.93 -7.21 1.81
CA ALA A 127 7.12 -6.43 2.08
C ALA A 127 7.16 -5.27 1.09
N ILE A 128 7.16 -4.06 1.62
CA ILE A 128 7.09 -2.85 0.80
C ILE A 128 8.08 -1.82 1.32
N GLN A 129 8.40 -0.85 0.48
CA GLN A 129 9.12 0.34 0.88
C GLN A 129 8.52 1.54 0.17
N PHE A 130 8.46 2.65 0.88
CA PHE A 130 8.08 3.93 0.31
C PHE A 130 9.02 5.01 0.85
N SER A 131 9.24 6.03 0.02
CA SER A 131 9.98 7.22 0.37
C SER A 131 9.04 8.40 0.52
N ARG A 132 9.40 9.34 1.39
CA ARG A 132 8.67 10.62 1.56
C ARG A 132 9.51 11.78 1.11
N TYR A 133 8.87 12.79 0.53
CA TYR A 133 9.53 13.91 -0.10
C TYR A 133 8.94 15.24 0.35
N ARG A 134 9.78 16.27 0.36
CA ARG A 134 9.37 17.68 0.43
C ARG A 134 9.04 18.20 -0.96
N SER A 135 8.47 19.40 -1.03
CA SER A 135 8.05 20.01 -2.29
C SER A 135 9.21 20.34 -3.24
N ASP A 136 10.41 20.55 -2.69
CA ASP A 136 11.66 20.76 -3.45
C ASP A 136 12.28 19.44 -3.97
N GLY A 137 11.64 18.30 -3.70
CA GLY A 137 12.14 16.98 -4.07
C GLY A 137 13.15 16.38 -3.09
N SER A 138 13.53 17.09 -2.03
CA SER A 138 14.42 16.53 -1.01
C SER A 138 13.74 15.41 -0.24
N LYS A 139 14.49 14.33 0.01
CA LYS A 139 13.98 13.16 0.73
C LYS A 139 13.84 13.47 2.22
N ILE A 140 12.72 13.06 2.79
CA ILE A 140 12.44 13.10 4.24
C ILE A 140 12.93 11.82 4.90
N GLY A 141 12.64 10.67 4.27
CA GLY A 141 13.04 9.37 4.80
C GLY A 141 12.59 8.24 3.88
N ILE A 142 13.17 7.06 4.13
CA ILE A 142 12.84 5.79 3.47
C ILE A 142 12.22 4.89 4.52
N PHE A 143 11.12 4.23 4.19
CA PHE A 143 10.31 3.48 5.15
C PHE A 143 10.11 2.02 4.71
N PRO A 144 11.12 1.15 4.86
CA PRO A 144 10.92 -0.28 4.72
C PRO A 144 9.82 -0.73 5.68
N SER A 145 8.89 -1.54 5.19
CA SER A 145 7.66 -1.84 5.89
C SER A 145 7.15 -3.25 5.62
N PHE A 146 6.45 -3.81 6.61
CA PHE A 146 5.70 -5.05 6.51
C PHE A 146 4.21 -4.77 6.74
N TRP A 147 3.37 -5.07 5.76
CA TRP A 147 1.94 -4.83 5.82
C TRP A 147 1.18 -6.15 5.74
N VAL A 148 0.16 -6.29 6.58
CA VAL A 148 -0.78 -7.41 6.57
C VAL A 148 -2.12 -6.87 6.10
N ILE A 149 -2.60 -7.41 4.99
CA ILE A 149 -3.87 -7.06 4.38
C ILE A 149 -4.78 -8.28 4.48
N THR A 150 -6.03 -8.07 4.89
CA THR A 150 -7.00 -9.15 5.10
C THR A 150 -8.27 -8.89 4.32
N ASN A 151 -8.98 -9.95 3.94
CA ASN A 151 -10.37 -9.90 3.51
C ASN A 151 -11.27 -10.15 4.72
N GLN A 152 -12.15 -9.22 5.06
CA GLN A 152 -13.10 -9.37 6.16
C GLN A 152 -14.49 -9.02 5.65
N LYS A 153 -15.37 -10.02 5.50
CA LYS A 153 -16.73 -9.83 4.97
C LYS A 153 -16.71 -9.13 3.60
N GLU A 154 -15.90 -9.65 2.67
CA GLU A 154 -15.66 -9.10 1.33
C GLU A 154 -14.98 -7.72 1.29
N HIS A 155 -14.50 -7.22 2.43
CA HIS A 155 -13.71 -6.01 2.51
C HIS A 155 -12.21 -6.31 2.64
N TRP A 156 -11.48 -6.05 1.56
CA TRP A 156 -10.02 -6.05 1.58
C TRP A 156 -9.50 -4.75 2.20
N GLY A 157 -8.72 -4.86 3.27
CA GLY A 157 -8.22 -3.71 4.01
C GLY A 157 -6.95 -4.02 4.81
N ILE A 158 -6.12 -3.01 5.04
CA ILE A 158 -4.88 -3.14 5.78
C ILE A 158 -5.21 -3.36 7.26
N LYS A 159 -4.88 -4.54 7.78
CA LYS A 159 -5.11 -4.92 9.18
C LYS A 159 -3.98 -4.49 10.10
N MET A 160 -2.74 -4.65 9.62
CA MET A 160 -1.55 -4.29 10.38
C MET A 160 -0.49 -3.66 9.48
N ARG A 161 0.24 -2.69 10.03
CA ARG A 161 1.47 -2.19 9.40
C ARG A 161 2.59 -2.06 10.42
N SER A 162 3.79 -2.43 10.02
CA SER A 162 5.04 -2.15 10.72
C SER A 162 6.00 -1.42 9.78
N SER A 163 6.66 -0.36 10.24
CA SER A 163 7.60 0.40 9.42
C SER A 163 8.85 0.79 10.20
N PHE A 164 10.00 0.74 9.54
CA PHE A 164 11.23 1.36 10.03
C PHE A 164 11.19 2.85 9.66
N ALA A 165 10.99 3.71 10.65
CA ALA A 165 11.05 5.15 10.48
C ALA A 165 12.42 5.66 10.97
N PRO A 166 13.16 6.44 10.17
CA PRO A 166 14.41 7.08 10.58
C PRO A 166 14.18 8.25 11.55
#